data_AF-A0A553Q0Q8-F1
#
_entry.id   AF-A0A553Q0Q8-F1
#
_cell.length_a   1.000
_cell.length_b   1.000
_cell.length_c   1.000
_cell.angle_alpha   90.00
_cell.angle_beta   90.00
_cell.angle_gamma   90.00
#
_symmetry.space_group_name_H-M   'P 1'
#
loop_
_entity.id
_entity.type
_entity.pdbx_description
1 polymer ?
#
loop_
_entity_poly.entity_id
_entity_poly.type
_entity_poly.pdbx_seq_one_letter_code
_entity_poly.pdbx_strand_id
1 'polypeptide(L)'
;MSSLNPDPRVRHTFWTLAVGGVFLMLSLYGVNQAQVQRYLSSRTEREAVLSCYMVFPCLQLALMLSCVMGLVMFACYGNNSPVEQHLISSKDQMVLYFVMDMLQNFPGLPGLFVACLFSASLSTISSAFNSLATVTMVDLIKPHFSMTDARATLLSKMLALMYGIVCLVMAYVVHLMNSSVLQVSL
;
A
#
# COMPACT_ATOMS: atom_id res chain seq x y z
N MET A 1 -32.02 -5.70 5.07
CA MET A 1 -32.05 -4.26 5.42
C MET A 1 -31.53 -4.03 6.84
N SER A 2 -30.39 -4.65 7.18
CA SER A 2 -29.81 -4.71 8.54
C SER A 2 -28.70 -3.68 8.78
N SER A 3 -28.49 -2.73 7.87
CA SER A 3 -27.29 -1.89 7.81
C SER A 3 -27.43 -0.50 8.46
N LEU A 4 -28.62 -0.07 8.89
CA LEU A 4 -28.90 1.28 9.41
C LEU A 4 -28.80 1.42 10.95
N ASN A 5 -28.31 0.40 11.66
CA ASN A 5 -28.23 0.41 13.12
C ASN A 5 -27.10 1.37 13.59
N PRO A 6 -27.38 2.41 14.40
CA PRO A 6 -26.40 3.41 14.83
C PRO A 6 -25.48 2.95 15.99
N ASP A 7 -25.52 1.66 16.35
CA ASP A 7 -24.72 1.12 17.45
C ASP A 7 -23.21 1.11 17.12
N PRO A 8 -22.37 1.86 17.86
CA PRO A 8 -20.93 1.93 17.64
C PRO A 8 -20.17 0.65 18.03
N ARG A 9 -20.84 -0.34 18.66
CA ARG A 9 -20.23 -1.62 19.05
C ARG A 9 -20.26 -2.67 17.93
N VAL A 10 -20.99 -2.42 16.85
CA VAL A 10 -21.11 -3.33 15.71
C VAL A 10 -20.05 -2.98 14.67
N ARG A 11 -19.15 -3.94 14.37
CA ARG A 11 -17.92 -3.77 13.58
C ARG A 11 -18.10 -3.21 12.17
N HIS A 12 -19.23 -3.48 11.52
CA HIS A 12 -19.55 -3.01 10.17
C HIS A 12 -21.03 -2.58 10.11
N THR A 13 -21.30 -1.30 10.33
CA THR A 13 -22.59 -0.65 10.08
C THR A 13 -22.43 0.36 8.96
N PHE A 14 -23.52 0.75 8.28
CA PHE A 14 -23.47 1.81 7.27
C PHE A 14 -22.86 3.10 7.87
N TRP A 15 -23.19 3.41 9.12
CA TRP A 15 -22.71 4.60 9.81
C TRP A 15 -21.22 4.53 10.18
N THR A 16 -20.74 3.40 10.69
CA THR A 16 -19.31 3.22 10.97
C THR A 16 -18.48 3.22 9.68
N LEU A 17 -19.01 2.67 8.58
CA LEU A 17 -18.34 2.71 7.26
C LEU A 17 -18.36 4.11 6.63
N ALA A 18 -19.50 4.80 6.67
CA ALA A 18 -19.64 6.13 6.05
C ALA A 18 -18.84 7.18 6.81
N VAL A 19 -19.04 7.28 8.13
CA VAL A 19 -18.34 8.24 8.98
C VAL A 19 -16.87 7.87 9.10
N GLY A 20 -16.57 6.60 9.42
CA GLY A 20 -15.19 6.11 9.52
C GLY A 20 -14.45 6.20 8.19
N GLY A 21 -15.11 5.94 7.07
CA GLY A 21 -14.54 6.09 5.72
C GLY A 21 -14.15 7.53 5.41
N VAL A 22 -15.00 8.51 5.75
CA VAL A 22 -14.67 9.94 5.57
C VAL A 22 -13.45 10.33 6.39
N PHE A 23 -13.38 9.96 7.67
CA PHE A 23 -12.22 10.26 8.52
C PHE A 23 -10.95 9.53 8.06
N LEU A 24 -11.06 8.28 7.60
CA LEU A 24 -9.95 7.51 7.08
C LEU A 24 -9.40 8.13 5.80
N MET A 25 -10.27 8.55 4.88
CA MET A 25 -9.87 9.26 3.67
C MET A 25 -9.24 10.62 3.98
N LEU A 26 -9.84 11.39 4.91
CA LEU A 26 -9.28 12.68 5.34
C LEU A 26 -7.91 12.49 5.99
N SER A 27 -7.71 11.46 6.80
CA SER A 27 -6.40 11.15 7.39
C SER A 27 -5.38 10.75 6.33
N LEU A 28 -5.78 9.90 5.37
CA LEU A 28 -4.89 9.37 4.33
C LEU A 28 -4.46 10.43 3.32
N TYR A 29 -5.32 11.39 2.99
CA TYR A 29 -5.02 12.42 1.99
C TYR A 29 -4.67 13.78 2.61
N GLY A 30 -5.23 14.13 3.76
CA GLY A 30 -5.04 15.43 4.40
C GLY A 30 -3.84 15.50 5.35
N VAL A 31 -3.51 14.39 6.02
CA VAL A 31 -2.53 14.41 7.14
C VAL A 31 -1.36 13.45 6.92
N ASN A 32 -1.48 12.52 5.98
CA ASN A 32 -0.40 11.59 5.66
C ASN A 32 0.79 12.33 5.04
N GLN A 33 1.94 12.24 5.70
CA GLN A 33 3.16 12.92 5.27
C GLN A 33 3.56 12.54 3.82
N ALA A 34 3.32 11.31 3.39
CA ALA A 34 3.63 10.89 2.02
C ALA A 34 2.85 11.68 0.97
N GLN A 35 1.62 12.08 1.28
CA GLN A 35 0.80 12.91 0.39
C GLN A 35 1.15 14.38 0.51
N VAL A 36 1.38 14.87 1.74
CA VAL A 36 1.82 16.25 1.99
C VAL A 36 3.09 16.57 1.20
N GLN A 37 4.06 15.66 1.17
CA GLN A 37 5.29 15.82 0.37
C GLN A 37 5.03 15.94 -1.13
N ARG A 38 4.03 15.23 -1.67
CA ARG A 38 3.64 15.32 -3.10
C ARG A 38 3.00 16.67 -3.40
N TYR A 39 2.19 17.19 -2.48
CA TYR A 39 1.58 18.51 -2.63
C TYR A 39 2.63 19.61 -2.59
N LEU A 40 3.57 19.57 -1.64
CA LEU A 40 4.65 20.55 -1.53
C LEU A 40 5.65 20.53 -2.70
N SER A 41 5.73 19.41 -3.42
CA SER A 41 6.59 19.28 -4.61
C SER A 41 5.92 19.77 -5.90
N SER A 42 4.61 20.11 -5.85
CA SER A 42 3.87 20.63 -7.00
C SER A 42 4.22 22.12 -7.24
N ARG A 43 4.26 22.57 -8.50
CA ARG A 43 4.68 23.96 -8.81
C ARG A 43 3.61 24.98 -8.45
N THR A 44 2.35 24.57 -8.46
CA THR A 44 1.20 25.43 -8.14
C THR A 44 0.19 24.71 -7.26
N GLU A 45 -0.57 25.47 -6.49
CA GLU A 45 -1.66 24.93 -5.66
C GLU A 45 -2.72 24.22 -6.52
N ARG A 46 -3.00 24.76 -7.71
CA ARG A 46 -3.95 24.15 -8.65
C ARG A 46 -3.50 22.77 -9.11
N GLU A 47 -2.20 22.58 -9.36
CA GLU A 47 -1.65 21.26 -9.71
C GLU A 47 -1.74 20.27 -8.54
N ALA A 48 -1.49 20.72 -7.31
CA ALA A 48 -1.63 19.86 -6.12
C ALA A 48 -3.09 19.40 -5.94
N VAL A 49 -4.05 20.31 -6.09
CA VAL A 49 -5.48 19.99 -6.03
C VAL A 49 -5.89 19.05 -7.16
N LEU A 50 -5.42 19.30 -8.39
CA LEU A 50 -5.70 18.43 -9.53
C LEU A 50 -5.10 17.02 -9.31
N SER A 51 -3.89 16.93 -8.76
CA SER A 51 -3.27 15.65 -8.39
C SER A 51 -4.13 14.88 -7.41
N CYS A 52 -4.70 15.54 -6.39
CA CYS A 52 -5.62 14.92 -5.44
C CYS A 52 -6.89 14.37 -6.14
N TYR A 53 -7.51 15.16 -7.02
CA TYR A 53 -8.69 14.71 -7.77
C TYR A 53 -8.38 13.56 -8.73
N MET A 54 -7.19 13.54 -9.34
CA MET A 54 -6.77 12.48 -10.28
C MET A 54 -6.56 11.12 -9.60
N VAL A 55 -6.28 11.08 -8.29
CA VAL A 55 -6.15 9.80 -7.57
C VAL A 55 -7.47 9.02 -7.56
N PHE A 56 -8.62 9.70 -7.44
CA PHE A 56 -9.93 9.04 -7.40
C PHE A 56 -10.27 8.20 -8.65
N PRO A 57 -10.25 8.75 -9.89
CA PRO A 57 -10.54 7.96 -11.08
C PRO A 57 -9.48 6.88 -11.32
N CYS A 58 -8.20 7.15 -11.02
CA CYS A 58 -7.14 6.14 -11.13
C CYS A 58 -7.37 4.96 -10.17
N LEU A 59 -7.74 5.25 -8.92
CA LEU A 59 -8.06 4.23 -7.93
C LEU A 59 -9.31 3.44 -8.31
N GLN A 60 -10.35 4.14 -8.78
CA GLN A 60 -11.58 3.49 -9.25
C GLN A 60 -11.30 2.53 -10.41
N LEU A 61 -10.52 2.96 -11.41
CA LEU A 61 -10.13 2.11 -12.52
C LEU A 61 -9.32 0.90 -12.06
N ALA A 62 -8.33 1.09 -11.17
CA ALA A 62 -7.53 0.00 -10.62
C ALA A 62 -8.37 -1.03 -9.86
N LEU A 63 -9.34 -0.58 -9.05
CA LEU A 63 -10.28 -1.45 -8.34
C LEU A 63 -11.17 -2.22 -9.32
N MET A 64 -11.69 -1.56 -10.35
CA MET A 64 -12.51 -2.22 -11.38
C MET A 64 -11.72 -3.31 -12.11
N LEU A 65 -10.48 -3.03 -12.52
CA LEU A 65 -9.61 -4.02 -13.16
C LEU A 65 -9.29 -5.19 -12.22
N SER A 66 -9.05 -4.91 -10.94
CA SER A 66 -8.81 -5.94 -9.93
C SER A 66 -10.02 -6.86 -9.74
N CYS A 67 -11.23 -6.30 -9.73
CA CYS A 67 -12.48 -7.07 -9.68
C CYS A 67 -12.65 -7.95 -10.91
N VAL A 68 -12.41 -7.40 -12.12
CA VAL A 68 -12.49 -8.18 -13.37
C VAL A 68 -11.49 -9.32 -13.35
N MET A 69 -10.24 -9.07 -12.95
CA MET A 69 -9.21 -10.11 -12.80
C MET A 69 -9.66 -11.20 -11.82
N GLY A 70 -10.21 -10.82 -10.67
CA GLY A 70 -10.73 -11.77 -9.68
C GLY A 70 -11.89 -12.63 -10.21
N LEU A 71 -12.81 -12.05 -10.99
CA LEU A 71 -13.90 -12.79 -11.65
C LEU A 71 -13.37 -13.77 -12.70
N VAL A 72 -12.39 -13.36 -13.51
CA VAL A 72 -11.76 -14.25 -14.50
C VAL A 72 -11.03 -15.40 -13.81
N MET A 73 -10.26 -15.11 -12.75
CA MET A 73 -9.61 -16.14 -11.94
C MET A 73 -10.62 -17.12 -11.35
N PHE A 74 -11.77 -16.63 -10.85
CA PHE A 74 -12.85 -17.49 -10.37
C PHE A 74 -13.46 -18.35 -11.49
N ALA A 75 -13.63 -17.80 -12.69
CA ALA A 75 -14.15 -18.57 -13.82
C ALA A 75 -13.17 -19.67 -14.29
N CYS A 76 -11.85 -19.41 -14.26
CA CYS A 76 -10.84 -20.37 -14.68
C CYS A 76 -10.54 -21.45 -13.62
N TYR A 77 -10.48 -21.06 -12.34
CA TYR A 77 -10.02 -21.93 -11.24
C TYR A 77 -11.11 -22.26 -10.21
N GLY A 78 -12.37 -21.87 -10.45
CA GLY A 78 -13.46 -22.05 -9.48
C GLY A 78 -13.78 -23.51 -9.15
N ASN A 79 -13.58 -24.43 -10.10
CA ASN A 79 -13.80 -25.87 -9.90
C ASN A 79 -12.52 -26.66 -9.59
N ASN A 80 -11.34 -26.10 -9.85
CA ASN A 80 -10.04 -26.76 -9.73
C ASN A 80 -9.03 -25.72 -9.27
N SER A 81 -9.06 -25.37 -7.99
CA SER A 81 -8.22 -24.29 -7.51
C SER A 81 -6.75 -24.75 -7.44
N PRO A 82 -5.78 -23.94 -7.91
CA PRO A 82 -4.35 -24.24 -7.79
C PRO A 82 -3.90 -24.43 -6.33
N VAL A 83 -4.64 -23.87 -5.38
CA VAL A 83 -4.43 -24.04 -3.94
C VAL A 83 -4.74 -25.47 -3.50
N GLU A 84 -5.88 -26.02 -3.93
CA GLU A 84 -6.26 -27.41 -3.61
C GLU A 84 -5.33 -28.42 -4.27
N GLN A 85 -4.79 -28.08 -5.44
CA GLN A 85 -3.80 -28.88 -6.17
C GLN A 85 -2.37 -28.74 -5.62
N HIS A 86 -2.16 -28.00 -4.52
CA HIS A 86 -0.84 -27.77 -3.90
C HIS A 86 0.19 -27.10 -4.82
N LEU A 87 -0.26 -26.40 -5.87
CA LEU A 87 0.60 -25.66 -6.80
C LEU A 87 1.04 -24.31 -6.22
N ILE A 88 0.29 -23.79 -5.24
CA ILE A 88 0.59 -22.55 -4.52
C ILE A 88 0.36 -22.73 -3.01
N SER A 89 1.22 -22.12 -2.19
CA SER A 89 1.21 -22.30 -0.73
C SER A 89 0.25 -21.35 -0.01
N SER A 90 -0.08 -20.20 -0.61
CA SER A 90 -0.98 -19.20 -0.04
C SER A 90 -1.89 -18.62 -1.12
N LYS A 91 -3.08 -18.16 -0.70
CA LYS A 91 -3.99 -17.38 -1.54
C LYS A 91 -3.35 -16.08 -2.04
N ASP A 92 -2.37 -15.53 -1.33
CA ASP A 92 -1.65 -14.30 -1.72
C ASP A 92 -0.86 -14.46 -3.03
N GLN A 93 -0.47 -15.71 -3.36
CA GLN A 93 0.30 -16.02 -4.57
C GLN A 93 -0.59 -16.29 -5.79
N MET A 94 -1.92 -16.34 -5.61
CA MET A 94 -2.85 -16.78 -6.65
C MET A 94 -2.85 -15.85 -7.87
N VAL A 95 -2.78 -14.53 -7.67
CA VAL A 95 -2.74 -13.55 -8.77
C VAL A 95 -1.47 -13.71 -9.60
N LEU A 96 -0.32 -13.85 -8.94
CA LEU A 96 0.96 -14.06 -9.61
C LEU A 96 0.95 -15.37 -10.40
N TYR A 97 0.45 -16.45 -9.81
CA TYR A 97 0.30 -17.74 -10.48
C TYR A 97 -0.59 -17.64 -11.72
N PHE A 98 -1.77 -17.02 -11.59
CA PHE A 98 -2.71 -16.83 -12.70
C PHE A 98 -2.07 -16.10 -13.88
N VAL A 99 -1.32 -15.02 -13.63
CA VAL A 99 -0.65 -14.26 -14.69
C VAL A 99 0.44 -15.10 -15.36
N MET A 100 1.22 -15.85 -14.58
CA MET A 100 2.27 -16.74 -15.11
C MET A 100 1.68 -17.85 -15.98
N ASP A 101 0.55 -18.44 -15.56
CA ASP A 101 -0.13 -19.51 -16.29
C ASP A 101 -0.82 -19.00 -17.57
N MET A 102 -1.57 -17.90 -17.49
CA MET A 102 -2.30 -17.35 -18.64
C MET A 102 -1.38 -16.75 -19.70
N LEU A 103 -0.26 -16.15 -19.29
CA LEU A 103 0.67 -15.48 -20.21
C LEU A 103 1.89 -16.34 -20.56
N GLN A 104 1.89 -17.64 -20.23
CA GLN A 104 3.02 -18.54 -20.48
C GLN A 104 3.45 -18.59 -21.96
N ASN A 105 2.49 -18.43 -22.88
CA ASN A 105 2.73 -18.45 -24.32
C ASN A 105 3.31 -17.14 -24.88
N PHE A 106 3.35 -16.07 -24.07
CA PHE A 106 3.84 -14.76 -24.47
C PHE A 106 5.10 -14.38 -23.68
N PRO A 107 6.29 -14.80 -24.17
CA PRO A 107 7.53 -14.55 -23.46
C PRO A 107 7.75 -13.05 -23.23
N GLY A 108 8.15 -12.69 -22.00
CA GLY A 108 8.41 -11.30 -21.59
C GLY A 108 7.25 -10.61 -20.87
N LEU A 109 5.99 -10.92 -21.20
CA LEU A 109 4.82 -10.31 -20.53
C LEU A 109 4.69 -10.69 -19.04
N PRO A 110 4.86 -11.97 -18.63
CA PRO A 110 4.86 -12.30 -17.20
C PRO A 110 5.98 -11.58 -16.43
N GLY A 111 7.16 -11.44 -17.04
CA GLY A 111 8.28 -10.71 -16.47
C GLY A 111 8.00 -9.21 -16.33
N LEU A 112 7.37 -8.59 -17.33
CA LEU A 112 6.93 -7.20 -17.29
C LEU A 112 5.92 -6.98 -16.16
N PHE A 113 4.96 -7.90 -15.99
CA PHE A 113 3.99 -7.82 -14.90
C PHE A 113 4.67 -7.83 -13.51
N VAL A 114 5.61 -8.77 -13.30
CA VAL A 114 6.37 -8.87 -12.04
C VAL A 114 7.22 -7.61 -11.82
N ALA A 115 7.84 -7.07 -12.86
CA ALA A 115 8.60 -5.82 -12.77
C ALA A 115 7.71 -4.62 -12.36
N CYS A 116 6.52 -4.50 -12.95
CA CYS A 116 5.54 -3.47 -12.58
C CYS A 116 5.06 -3.62 -11.13
N LEU A 117 4.80 -4.85 -10.68
CA LEU A 117 4.40 -5.14 -9.31
C LEU A 117 5.48 -4.70 -8.31
N PHE A 118 6.74 -5.11 -8.52
CA PHE A 118 7.84 -4.70 -7.66
C PHE A 118 8.09 -3.19 -7.69
N SER A 119 7.97 -2.56 -8.85
CA SER A 119 8.10 -1.09 -8.99
C SER A 119 7.02 -0.36 -8.19
N ALA A 120 5.77 -0.80 -8.26
CA ALA A 120 4.67 -0.23 -7.48
C ALA A 120 4.87 -0.41 -5.97
N SER A 121 5.27 -1.61 -5.53
CA SER A 121 5.59 -1.88 -4.13
C SER A 121 6.76 -1.02 -3.64
N LEU A 122 7.84 -0.93 -4.41
CA LEU A 122 9.03 -0.15 -4.04
C LEU A 122 8.74 1.35 -3.98
N SER A 123 7.90 1.87 -4.88
CA SER A 123 7.46 3.28 -4.86
C SER A 123 6.71 3.61 -3.56
N THR A 124 5.84 2.70 -3.10
CA THR A 124 5.09 2.85 -1.85
C THR A 124 6.02 2.80 -0.64
N ILE A 125 6.90 1.79 -0.58
CA ILE A 125 7.86 1.61 0.51
C ILE A 125 8.82 2.81 0.60
N SER A 126 9.34 3.28 -0.53
CA SER A 126 10.23 4.44 -0.60
C SER A 126 9.55 5.72 -0.07
N SER A 127 8.30 5.96 -0.48
CA SER A 127 7.50 7.10 0.01
C SER A 127 7.27 7.01 1.53
N ALA A 128 7.02 5.80 2.05
CA ALA A 128 6.84 5.58 3.48
C ALA A 128 8.12 5.85 4.30
N PHE A 129 9.27 5.31 3.87
CA PHE A 129 10.54 5.55 4.56
C PHE A 129 10.95 7.03 4.51
N ASN A 130 10.77 7.70 3.38
CA ASN A 130 11.03 9.13 3.27
C ASN A 130 10.13 9.97 4.18
N SER A 131 8.86 9.56 4.31
CA SER A 131 7.90 10.19 5.19
C SER A 131 8.29 10.02 6.66
N LEU A 132 8.59 8.80 7.10
CA LEU A 132 9.03 8.51 8.47
C LEU A 132 10.31 9.26 8.82
N ALA A 133 11.28 9.29 7.92
CA ALA A 133 12.51 10.05 8.11
C ALA A 133 12.24 11.55 8.25
N THR A 134 11.34 12.10 7.44
CA THR A 134 10.98 13.53 7.48
C THR A 134 10.25 13.90 8.76
N VAL A 135 9.26 13.11 9.17
CA VAL A 135 8.52 13.31 10.43
C VAL A 135 9.50 13.26 11.61
N THR A 136 10.37 12.25 11.66
CA THR A 136 11.38 12.13 12.73
C THR A 136 12.35 13.32 12.74
N MET A 137 12.80 13.77 11.57
CA MET A 137 13.71 14.90 11.45
C MET A 137 13.05 16.22 11.91
N VAL A 138 11.83 16.50 11.44
CA VAL A 138 11.15 17.78 11.69
C VAL A 138 10.58 17.84 13.10
N ASP A 139 10.02 16.74 13.61
CA ASP A 139 9.26 16.73 14.86
C ASP A 139 10.13 16.39 16.08
N LEU A 140 11.17 15.55 15.94
CA LEU A 140 12.01 15.13 17.08
C LEU A 140 13.37 15.84 17.10
N ILE A 141 14.02 15.97 15.95
CA ILE A 141 15.43 16.40 15.88
C ILE A 141 15.54 17.92 15.78
N LYS A 142 14.83 18.52 14.82
CA LYS A 142 14.89 19.97 14.54
C LYS A 142 14.51 20.87 15.74
N PRO A 143 13.57 20.50 16.63
CA PRO A 143 13.25 21.33 17.80
C PRO A 143 14.37 21.36 18.85
N HIS A 144 15.16 20.29 18.94
CA HIS A 144 16.21 20.15 19.96
C HIS A 144 17.60 20.52 19.44
N PHE A 145 17.83 20.44 18.12
CA PHE A 145 19.12 20.70 17.50
C PHE A 145 18.96 21.59 16.27
N SER A 146 19.51 22.80 16.34
CA SER A 146 19.66 23.65 15.16
C SER A 146 20.82 23.14 14.30
N MET A 147 20.54 22.74 13.07
CA MET A 147 21.50 22.13 12.15
C MET A 147 21.43 22.81 10.78
N THR A 148 22.54 22.81 10.05
CA THR A 148 22.59 23.25 8.65
C THR A 148 21.80 22.29 7.74
N ASP A 149 21.15 22.82 6.70
CA ASP A 149 20.32 22.05 5.75
C ASP A 149 21.05 20.84 5.13
N ALA A 150 22.35 20.96 4.87
CA ALA A 150 23.17 19.86 4.36
C ALA A 150 23.27 18.68 5.34
N ARG A 151 23.44 18.97 6.64
CA ARG A 151 23.50 17.94 7.68
C ARG A 151 22.13 17.35 7.95
N ALA A 152 21.08 18.17 7.93
CA ALA A 152 19.69 17.72 8.02
C ALA A 152 19.36 16.71 6.91
N THR A 153 19.75 17.02 5.67
CA THR A 153 19.52 16.12 4.52
C THR A 153 20.27 14.79 4.67
N LEU A 154 21.54 14.84 5.09
CA LEU A 154 22.32 13.63 5.33
C LEU A 154 21.68 12.77 6.43
N LEU A 155 21.26 13.38 7.52
CA LEU A 155 20.62 12.69 8.65
C LEU A 155 19.29 12.06 8.21
N SER A 156 18.45 12.77 7.45
CA SER A 156 17.21 12.24 6.89
C SER A 156 17.46 11.02 5.99
N LYS A 157 18.52 11.02 5.18
CA LYS A 157 18.90 9.84 4.37
C LYS A 157 19.33 8.65 5.24
N MET A 158 20.09 8.90 6.31
CA MET A 158 20.50 7.85 7.25
C MET A 158 19.31 7.28 8.02
N LEU A 159 18.35 8.11 8.42
CA LEU A 159 17.10 7.67 9.05
C LEU A 159 16.28 6.80 8.11
N ALA A 160 16.12 7.20 6.84
CA ALA A 160 15.42 6.41 5.84
C ALA A 160 16.07 5.02 5.63
N LEU A 161 17.40 4.97 5.59
CA LEU A 161 18.16 3.71 5.52
C LEU A 161 17.91 2.84 6.76
N MET A 162 17.95 3.43 7.96
CA MET A 162 17.70 2.73 9.22
C MET A 162 16.29 2.12 9.25
N TYR A 163 15.26 2.86 8.84
CA TYR A 163 13.89 2.31 8.73
C TYR A 163 13.80 1.17 7.72
N GLY A 164 14.56 1.24 6.61
CA GLY A 164 14.68 0.14 5.67
C GLY A 164 15.26 -1.13 6.29
N ILE A 165 16.34 -1.00 7.07
CA ILE A 165 16.96 -2.14 7.78
C ILE A 165 16.00 -2.73 8.81
N VAL A 166 15.34 -1.88 9.62
CA VAL A 166 14.34 -2.33 10.61
C VAL A 166 13.20 -3.08 9.93
N CYS A 167 12.73 -2.60 8.77
CA CYS A 167 11.69 -3.26 7.99
C CYS A 167 12.13 -4.65 7.49
N LEU A 168 13.37 -4.78 7.00
CA LEU A 168 13.92 -6.08 6.58
C LEU A 168 14.05 -7.06 7.74
N VAL A 169 14.53 -6.59 8.90
CA VAL A 169 14.60 -7.40 10.13
C VAL A 169 13.21 -7.87 10.54
N MET A 170 12.22 -6.97 10.53
CA MET A 170 10.84 -7.31 10.85
C MET A 170 10.25 -8.33 9.87
N ALA A 171 10.50 -8.17 8.57
CA ALA A 171 10.07 -9.14 7.55
C ALA A 171 10.69 -10.52 7.77
N TYR A 172 11.97 -10.58 8.17
CA TYR A 172 12.63 -11.83 8.52
C TYR A 172 12.04 -12.47 9.77
N VAL A 173 11.75 -11.67 10.81
CA VAL A 173 11.07 -12.17 12.02
C VAL A 173 9.68 -12.74 11.68
N VAL A 174 8.91 -12.06 10.84
CA VAL A 174 7.59 -12.54 10.39
C VAL A 174 7.73 -13.85 9.59
N HIS A 175 8.77 -14.00 8.77
CA HIS A 175 9.04 -15.26 8.07
C HIS A 175 9.33 -16.43 9.03
N LEU A 176 9.96 -16.18 10.18
CA LEU A 176 10.20 -17.20 11.21
C LEU A 176 8.92 -17.55 11.99
N MET A 177 7.92 -16.68 12.00
CA MET A 177 6.62 -16.95 12.61
C MET A 177 5.77 -17.78 11.63
N ASN A 178 5.60 -19.08 11.91
CA ASN A 178 4.73 -19.98 11.12
C ASN A 178 3.23 -19.61 11.14
N SER A 179 2.84 -18.51 11.79
CA SER A 179 1.47 -17.99 11.84
C SER A 179 1.22 -17.02 10.69
N SER A 180 0.05 -17.12 10.04
CA SER A 180 -0.33 -16.28 8.91
C SER A 180 -0.29 -14.79 9.26
N VAL A 181 0.35 -13.98 8.41
CA VAL A 181 0.54 -12.53 8.60
C VAL A 181 -0.79 -11.79 8.83
N LEU A 182 -1.87 -12.28 8.22
CA LEU A 182 -3.24 -11.77 8.37
C LEU A 182 -3.78 -11.88 9.81
N GLN A 183 -3.31 -12.84 10.61
CA GLN A 183 -3.79 -13.03 11.98
C GLN A 183 -3.15 -12.05 12.98
N VAL A 184 -2.01 -11.47 12.62
CA VAL A 184 -1.27 -10.48 13.43
C VAL A 184 -1.65 -9.04 13.05
N SER A 185 -2.21 -8.83 11.86
CA SER A 185 -2.59 -7.51 11.33
C SER A 185 -4.09 -7.20 11.43
N LEU A 186 -4.89 -8.11 12.00
CA LEU A 186 -6.32 -7.94 12.34
C LEU A 186 -6.51 -7.62 13.82
#